data_AF-A0A2M9MNT6-F1
#
_entry.id   AF-A0A2M9MNT6-F1
#
_cell.length_a   1.000
_cell.length_b   1.000
_cell.length_c   1.000
_cell.angle_alpha   90.00
_cell.angle_beta   90.00
_cell.angle_gamma   90.00
#
_symmetry.space_group_name_H-M   'P 1'
#
loop_
_entity.id
_entity.type
_entity.pdbx_description
1 polymer ?
#
loop_
_entity_poly.entity_id
_entity_poly.type
_entity_poly.pdbx_seq_one_letter_code
_entity_poly.pdbx_strand_id
1 'polypeptide(L)'
;MKIGELAARTGVSIRSLRYYEQQGLLTPVRNENGYREYSMLAEEQVRTIQLYLNLGLSTEQIAGFLHCVLKNKEAFCAEVFPIFRQKIAEIEAQIHQLNHIKMNLEERMQSILDERESEEAEECK
;
A
#
# COMPACT_ATOMS: atom_id res chain seq x y z
N MET A 1 4.11 -13.69 -22.54
CA MET A 1 4.00 -14.31 -21.19
C MET A 1 2.55 -14.43 -20.76
N LYS A 2 2.08 -15.59 -20.27
CA LYS A 2 0.69 -15.75 -19.77
C LYS A 2 0.53 -15.19 -18.35
N ILE A 3 -0.70 -14.92 -17.91
CA ILE A 3 -0.96 -14.36 -16.56
C ILE A 3 -0.44 -15.24 -15.43
N GLY A 4 -0.52 -16.57 -15.57
CA GLY A 4 0.00 -17.51 -14.56
C GLY A 4 1.52 -17.50 -14.48
N GLU A 5 2.20 -17.30 -15.61
CA GLU A 5 3.66 -17.17 -15.65
C GLU A 5 4.09 -15.82 -15.05
N LEU A 6 3.39 -14.72 -15.37
CA LEU A 6 3.63 -13.42 -14.76
C LEU A 6 3.44 -13.47 -13.23
N ALA A 7 2.39 -14.15 -12.76
CA ALA A 7 2.16 -14.36 -11.34
C ALA A 7 3.31 -15.12 -10.68
N ALA A 8 3.78 -16.21 -11.30
CA ALA A 8 4.89 -17.00 -10.77
C ALA A 8 6.20 -16.20 -10.69
N ARG A 9 6.51 -15.37 -11.70
CA ARG A 9 7.75 -14.58 -11.73
C ARG A 9 7.73 -13.40 -10.75
N THR A 10 6.59 -12.75 -10.58
CA THR A 10 6.44 -11.56 -9.74
C THR A 10 6.07 -11.89 -8.29
N GLY A 11 5.58 -13.10 -8.02
CA GLY A 11 5.01 -13.48 -6.73
C GLY A 11 3.64 -12.84 -6.46
N VAL A 12 3.09 -12.09 -7.41
CA VAL A 12 1.78 -11.44 -7.30
C VAL A 12 0.68 -12.43 -7.66
N SER A 13 -0.40 -12.45 -6.87
CA SER A 13 -1.54 -13.31 -7.15
C SER A 13 -2.18 -12.97 -8.50
N ILE A 14 -2.73 -13.98 -9.19
CA ILE A 14 -3.49 -13.76 -10.45
C ILE A 14 -4.64 -12.76 -10.22
N ARG A 15 -5.29 -12.81 -9.05
CA ARG A 15 -6.35 -11.86 -8.68
C ARG A 15 -5.84 -10.42 -8.66
N SER A 16 -4.68 -10.19 -8.05
CA SER A 16 -4.04 -8.87 -8.00
C SER A 16 -3.60 -8.40 -9.39
N LEU A 17 -3.06 -9.29 -10.24
CA LEU A 17 -2.74 -8.94 -11.62
C LEU A 17 -3.98 -8.51 -12.41
N ARG A 18 -5.10 -9.23 -12.27
CA ARG A 18 -6.38 -8.83 -12.88
C ARG A 18 -6.89 -7.51 -12.33
N TYR A 19 -6.68 -7.25 -11.04
CA TYR A 19 -7.01 -5.96 -10.45
C TYR A 19 -6.16 -4.85 -11.07
N TYR A 20 -4.85 -5.05 -11.25
CA TYR A 20 -4.00 -4.08 -11.95
C TYR A 20 -4.45 -3.83 -13.39
N GLU A 21 -4.92 -4.87 -14.10
CA GLU A 21 -5.53 -4.69 -15.43
C GLU A 21 -6.79 -3.82 -15.39
N GLN A 22 -7.68 -4.07 -14.43
CA GLN A 22 -8.90 -3.27 -14.26
C GLN A 22 -8.61 -1.81 -13.96
N GLN A 23 -7.54 -1.55 -13.21
CA GLN A 23 -7.07 -0.20 -12.89
C GLN A 23 -6.25 0.44 -14.03
N GLY A 24 -6.10 -0.23 -15.18
CA GLY A 24 -5.31 0.27 -16.31
C GLY A 24 -3.79 0.29 -16.07
N LEU A 25 -3.33 -0.29 -14.95
CA LEU A 25 -1.93 -0.37 -14.57
C LEU A 25 -1.18 -1.47 -15.31
N LEU A 26 -1.88 -2.40 -15.95
CA LEU A 26 -1.31 -3.49 -16.70
C LEU A 26 -2.17 -3.78 -17.93
N THR A 27 -1.56 -3.89 -19.11
CA THR A 27 -2.31 -4.13 -20.34
C THR A 27 -1.77 -5.35 -21.07
N PRO A 28 -2.56 -6.43 -21.22
CA PRO A 28 -2.18 -7.55 -22.06
C PRO A 28 -2.34 -7.19 -23.53
N VAL A 29 -1.46 -7.70 -24.37
CA VAL A 29 -1.60 -7.70 -25.83
C VAL A 29 -2.35 -8.97 -26.23
N ARG A 30 -3.28 -8.87 -27.19
CA ARG A 30 -3.88 -10.04 -27.82
C ARG A 30 -2.97 -10.50 -28.96
N ASN A 31 -2.54 -11.75 -28.93
CA ASN A 31 -1.81 -12.35 -30.04
C ASN A 31 -2.78 -12.72 -31.19
N GLU A 32 -2.22 -13.08 -32.34
CA GLU A 32 -2.99 -13.47 -33.54
C GLU A 32 -3.90 -14.68 -33.29
N ASN A 33 -3.55 -15.53 -32.32
CA ASN A 33 -4.32 -16.70 -31.89
C ASN A 33 -5.42 -16.36 -30.86
N GLY A 34 -5.65 -15.09 -30.56
CA GLY A 34 -6.70 -14.61 -29.65
C GLY A 34 -6.40 -14.73 -28.14
N TYR A 35 -5.23 -15.25 -27.77
CA TYR A 35 -4.81 -15.34 -26.37
C TYR A 35 -4.22 -14.03 -25.85
N ARG A 36 -4.39 -13.78 -24.55
CA ARG A 36 -3.77 -12.65 -23.84
C ARG A 36 -2.36 -12.99 -23.44
N GLU A 37 -1.44 -12.11 -23.80
CA GLU A 37 -0.05 -12.18 -23.40
C GLU A 37 0.46 -10.84 -22.89
N TYR A 38 1.28 -10.90 -21.85
CA TYR A 38 2.05 -9.76 -21.37
C TYR A 38 3.43 -9.76 -22.01
N SER A 39 3.94 -8.55 -22.22
CA SER A 39 5.33 -8.33 -22.65
C SER A 39 6.30 -8.71 -21.54
N MET A 40 7.59 -8.80 -21.87
CA MET A 40 8.64 -9.02 -20.87
C MET A 40 8.75 -7.86 -19.87
N LEU A 41 8.40 -6.64 -20.29
CA LEU A 41 8.39 -5.45 -19.43
C LEU A 41 7.30 -5.49 -18.35
N ALA A 42 6.29 -6.35 -18.50
CA ALA A 42 5.23 -6.49 -17.53
C ALA A 42 5.73 -6.95 -16.15
N GLU A 43 6.84 -7.71 -16.10
CA GLU A 43 7.44 -8.11 -14.83
C GLU A 43 7.99 -6.89 -14.08
N GLU A 44 8.76 -6.04 -14.75
CA GLU A 44 9.29 -4.79 -14.19
C GLU A 44 8.14 -3.86 -13.77
N GLN A 45 7.14 -3.69 -14.63
CA GLN A 45 5.94 -2.90 -14.34
C GLN A 45 5.22 -3.38 -13.08
N VAL A 46 5.03 -4.68 -12.90
CA VAL A 46 4.40 -5.24 -11.70
C VAL A 46 5.26 -5.02 -10.45
N ARG A 47 6.58 -5.17 -10.54
CA ARG A 47 7.50 -4.89 -9.42
C ARG A 47 7.46 -3.41 -9.02
N THR A 48 7.39 -2.51 -10.00
CA THR A 48 7.23 -1.07 -9.76
C THR A 48 5.90 -0.74 -9.11
N ILE A 49 4.80 -1.38 -9.53
CA ILE A 49 3.50 -1.24 -8.85
C ILE A 49 3.60 -1.71 -7.39
N GLN A 50 4.22 -2.87 -7.13
CA GLN A 50 4.40 -3.37 -5.75
C GLN A 50 5.23 -2.42 -4.89
N LEU A 51 6.29 -1.82 -5.44
CA LEU A 51 7.11 -0.84 -4.74
C LEU A 51 6.26 0.30 -4.20
N TYR A 52 5.43 0.91 -5.04
CA TYR A 52 4.60 2.05 -4.63
C TYR A 52 3.43 1.65 -3.73
N LEU A 53 2.84 0.47 -3.93
CA LEU A 53 1.83 -0.06 -3.01
C LEU A 53 2.41 -0.26 -1.60
N ASN A 54 3.66 -0.71 -1.48
CA ASN A 54 4.35 -0.86 -0.19
C ASN A 54 4.64 0.49 0.49
N LEU A 55 4.69 1.59 -0.28
CA LEU A 55 4.76 2.95 0.25
C LEU A 55 3.38 3.51 0.66
N GLY A 56 2.32 2.70 0.56
CA GLY A 56 0.97 3.06 0.95
C GLY A 56 0.22 3.90 -0.09
N LEU A 57 0.72 3.98 -1.32
CA LEU A 57 -0.02 4.62 -2.42
C LEU A 57 -1.16 3.71 -2.90
N SER A 58 -2.24 4.32 -3.36
CA SER A 58 -3.33 3.59 -4.01
C SER A 58 -3.01 3.28 -5.48
N THR A 59 -3.70 2.29 -6.06
CA THR A 59 -3.57 2.00 -7.50
C THR A 59 -3.94 3.18 -8.39
N GLU A 60 -4.86 4.03 -7.95
CA GLU A 60 -5.25 5.26 -8.64
C GLU A 60 -4.12 6.29 -8.64
N GLN A 61 -3.48 6.52 -7.48
CA GLN A 61 -2.31 7.40 -7.38
C GLN A 61 -1.17 6.91 -8.27
N ILE A 62 -0.90 5.59 -8.25
CA ILE A 62 0.15 4.96 -9.07
C ILE A 62 -0.15 5.15 -10.55
N ALA A 63 -1.41 4.98 -10.98
CA ALA A 63 -1.79 5.13 -12.39
C ALA A 63 -1.45 6.52 -12.95
N GLY A 64 -1.50 7.56 -12.11
CA GLY A 64 -1.19 8.93 -12.50
C GLY A 64 0.24 9.16 -12.99
N PHE A 65 1.21 8.34 -12.57
CA PHE A 65 2.63 8.55 -12.90
C PHE A 65 3.38 7.30 -13.33
N LEU A 66 2.77 6.10 -13.26
CA LEU A 66 3.42 4.82 -13.56
C LEU A 66 4.11 4.83 -14.94
N HIS A 67 3.46 5.40 -15.95
CA HIS A 67 4.03 5.46 -17.29
C HIS A 67 5.34 6.27 -17.36
N CYS A 68 5.43 7.35 -16.60
CA CYS A 68 6.63 8.19 -16.57
C CYS A 68 7.79 7.45 -15.92
N VAL A 69 7.57 6.84 -14.75
CA VAL A 69 8.64 6.18 -13.97
C VAL A 69 9.13 4.87 -14.60
N LEU A 70 8.34 4.24 -15.47
CA LEU A 70 8.79 3.10 -16.28
C LEU A 70 9.68 3.51 -17.46
N LYS A 71 9.61 4.77 -17.91
CA LYS A 71 10.38 5.28 -19.05
C LYS A 71 11.56 6.15 -18.64
N ASN A 72 11.48 6.77 -17.48
CA ASN A 72 12.41 7.78 -17.00
C ASN A 72 12.79 7.49 -15.55
N LYS A 73 13.87 8.11 -15.08
CA LYS A 73 14.17 8.14 -13.64
C LYS A 73 13.06 8.90 -12.92
N GLU A 74 12.68 8.43 -11.72
CA GLU A 74 11.64 9.02 -10.87
C GLU A 74 11.81 10.53 -10.67
N ALA A 75 13.07 11.00 -10.56
CA ALA A 75 13.41 12.42 -10.43
C ALA A 75 12.91 13.32 -11.58
N PHE A 76 12.56 12.76 -12.74
CA PHE A 76 12.03 13.50 -13.89
C PHE A 76 10.49 13.44 -14.00
N CYS A 77 9.81 12.73 -13.10
CA CYS A 77 8.36 12.58 -13.08
C CYS A 77 7.77 13.56 -12.06
N ALA A 78 7.41 14.75 -12.53
CA ALA A 78 6.94 15.85 -11.69
C ALA A 78 5.67 15.51 -10.89
N GLU A 79 4.88 14.56 -11.37
CA GLU A 79 3.63 14.07 -10.76
C GLU A 79 3.88 13.30 -9.46
N VAL A 80 5.07 12.72 -9.27
CA VAL A 80 5.39 11.86 -8.13
C VAL A 80 5.48 12.67 -6.83
N PHE A 81 6.12 13.84 -6.89
CA PHE A 81 6.46 14.61 -5.69
C PHE A 81 5.22 15.12 -4.92
N PRO A 82 4.18 15.68 -5.56
CA PRO A 82 2.95 16.06 -4.87
C PRO A 82 2.26 14.87 -4.20
N ILE A 83 2.27 13.70 -4.84
CA ILE A 83 1.65 12.48 -4.30
C ILE A 83 2.39 12.02 -3.03
N PHE A 84 3.72 12.02 -3.05
CA PHE A 84 4.51 11.67 -1.87
C PHE A 84 4.29 12.65 -0.72
N ARG A 85 4.27 13.95 -1.02
CA ARG A 85 3.98 14.98 0.00
C ARG A 85 2.61 14.75 0.63
N GLN A 86 1.60 14.47 -0.18
CA GLN A 86 0.25 14.17 0.29
C GLN A 86 0.24 12.90 1.16
N LYS A 87 0.93 11.84 0.73
CA LYS A 87 1.01 10.57 1.47
C LYS A 87 1.71 10.74 2.83
N ILE A 88 2.77 11.54 2.89
CA ILE A 88 3.44 11.88 4.15
C ILE A 88 2.47 12.59 5.09
N ALA A 89 1.73 13.60 4.61
CA ALA A 89 0.75 14.32 5.43
C ALA A 89 -0.37 13.40 5.95
N GLU A 90 -0.84 12.45 5.14
CA GLU A 90 -1.81 11.43 5.57
C GLU A 90 -1.24 10.54 6.68
N ILE A 91 0.01 10.08 6.54
CA ILE A 91 0.69 9.23 7.53
C ILE A 91 0.89 10.01 8.83
N GLU A 92 1.32 11.27 8.77
CA GLU A 92 1.46 12.13 9.95
C GLU A 92 0.13 12.27 10.68
N ALA A 93 -0.97 12.53 9.97
CA ALA A 93 -2.30 12.60 10.57
C ALA A 93 -2.73 11.28 11.25
N GLN A 94 -2.44 10.14 10.62
CA GLN A 94 -2.70 8.82 11.21
C GLN A 94 -1.85 8.57 12.45
N ILE A 95 -0.57 8.95 12.44
CA ILE A 95 0.31 8.86 13.62
C ILE A 95 -0.25 9.67 14.77
N HIS A 96 -0.70 10.91 14.52
CA HIS A 96 -1.32 11.74 15.54
C HIS A 96 -2.58 11.10 16.14
N GLN A 97 -3.45 10.55 15.30
CA GLN A 97 -4.66 9.85 15.76
C GLN A 97 -4.33 8.62 16.59
N LEU A 98 -3.40 7.78 16.12
CA LEU A 98 -3.00 6.56 16.83
C LEU A 98 -2.33 6.87 18.16
N ASN A 99 -1.52 7.92 18.25
CA ASN A 99 -0.92 8.37 19.50
C ASN A 99 -1.98 8.85 20.50
N HIS A 100 -3.00 9.57 20.05
CA HIS A 100 -4.11 9.99 20.91
C HIS A 100 -4.92 8.80 21.44
N ILE A 101 -5.23 7.83 20.57
CA ILE A 101 -5.92 6.60 20.97
C ILE A 101 -5.08 5.82 22.00
N LYS A 102 -3.78 5.69 21.76
CA LYS A 102 -2.84 5.04 22.69
C LYS A 102 -2.87 5.71 24.06
N MET A 103 -2.76 7.04 24.12
CA MET A 103 -2.78 7.78 25.38
C MET A 103 -4.08 7.55 26.16
N ASN A 104 -5.24 7.58 25.50
CA ASN A 104 -6.52 7.31 26.14
C ASN A 104 -6.61 5.88 26.72
N LEU A 105 -6.02 4.89 26.03
CA LEU A 105 -5.97 3.52 26.53
C LEU A 105 -5.05 3.40 27.75
N GLU A 106 -3.90 4.08 27.74
CA GLU A 106 -2.96 4.12 28.88
C GLU A 106 -3.60 4.78 30.10
N GLU A 107 -4.32 5.89 29.93
CA GLU A 107 -5.09 6.53 31.02
C GLU A 107 -6.15 5.60 31.59
N ARG A 108 -6.89 4.89 30.73
CA ARG A 108 -7.91 3.93 31.17
C ARG A 108 -7.31 2.76 31.92
N MET A 109 -6.15 2.27 31.49
CA MET A 109 -5.42 1.23 32.21
C MET A 109 -4.98 1.70 33.59
N GLN A 110 -4.46 2.93 33.70
CA GLN A 110 -4.04 3.49 34.98
C GLN A 110 -5.20 3.61 35.96
N SER A 111 -6.35 4.14 35.52
CA SER A 111 -7.56 4.23 36.35
C SER A 111 -7.98 2.87 36.93
N ILE A 112 -7.91 1.80 36.12
CA ILE A 112 -8.27 0.44 36.58
C ILE A 112 -7.27 -0.08 37.62
N LEU A 113 -5.98 0.24 37.47
CA LEU A 113 -4.96 -0.16 38.44
C LEU A 113 -5.15 0.58 39.75
N ASP A 114 -5.38 1.89 39.70
CA ASP A 114 -5.62 2.72 40.88
C ASP A 114 -6.87 2.26 41.65
N GLU A 115 -7.95 1.91 40.94
CA GLU A 115 -9.16 1.33 41.53
C GLU A 115 -8.87 0.01 42.26
N ARG A 116 -8.12 -0.92 41.65
CA ARG A 116 -7.76 -2.20 42.28
C ARG A 116 -6.89 -2.02 43.52
N GLU A 117 -5.90 -1.14 43.46
CA GLU A 117 -5.04 -0.84 44.60
C GLU A 117 -5.85 -0.23 45.77
N SER A 118 -6.88 0.56 45.45
CA SER A 118 -7.77 1.12 46.46
C SER A 118 -8.66 0.07 47.14
N GLU A 119 -9.18 -0.91 46.38
CA GLU A 119 -9.99 -2.01 46.91
C GLU A 119 -9.17 -2.95 47.81
N GLU A 120 -7.94 -3.31 47.41
CA GLU A 120 -7.02 -4.13 48.22
C GLU A 120 -6.62 -3.43 49.54
N ALA A 121 -6.49 -2.10 49.52
CA ALA A 121 -6.17 -1.31 50.71
C ALA A 121 -7.35 -1.17 51.70
N GLU A 122 -8.59 -1.31 51.22
CA GLU A 122 -9.79 -1.32 52.06
C GLU A 122 -10.05 -2.69 52.68
N GLU A 123 -9.79 -3.79 51.98
CA GLU A 123 -9.95 -5.16 52.51
C GLU A 123 -8.95 -5.53 53.63
N CYS A 124 -7.82 -4.83 53.75
CA CYS A 124 -6.79 -5.08 54.76
C CYS A 124 -7.02 -4.32 56.09
N LYS A 125 -8.11 -3.55 56.21
CA LYS A 125 -8.50 -2.80 57.42
C LYS A 125 -9.65 -3.48 58.17
#